data_AF-A0AAU5MPB5-F1
#
_entry.id   AF-A0AAU5MPB5-F1
#
_cell.length_a   1.000
_cell.length_b   1.000
_cell.length_c   1.000
_cell.angle_alpha   90.00
_cell.angle_beta   90.00
_cell.angle_gamma   90.00
#
_symmetry.space_group_name_H-M   'P 1'
#
loop_
_entity.id
_entity.type
_entity.pdbx_description
1 polymer ?
#
loop_
_entity_poly.entity_id
_entity_poly.type
_entity_poly.pdbx_seq_one_letter_code
_entity_poly.pdbx_strand_id
1 'polypeptide(L)'
;MKNLILKRASAAAVLLGAVAVAPVASTSTANAATTAACTMSVGSITAGGDIANTGVTASSPIKSTRGAGPHLFAPGLSKLASTWTTTVGVAGEDTTYGQVIVSGTLYSGEYGHDSTGKPTSSLQSLGVGYLGYKAIESSFYWGKTVRGADYRLRGDGVLYRFGAKRQVTRYPGYSAVKTMALISETATYDTFLAVTNGGALYTIHIPTSTAAPVVKKVRTSTWQNFDVLVAEKCGTQSTLLTAIDKDTGSAYLYAVGHANGAATVIQGLGKIPGTFSDPVYYLHTAEGNAPLFGE
;
A
#
# COMPACT_ATOMS: atom_id res chain seq x y z
N MET A 1 40.13 -45.92 -15.43
CA MET A 1 39.97 -46.75 -16.65
C MET A 1 39.83 -45.80 -17.84
N LYS A 2 40.74 -45.94 -18.83
CA LYS A 2 40.65 -45.73 -20.30
C LYS A 2 39.86 -44.50 -20.80
N ASN A 3 40.26 -43.69 -21.79
CA ASN A 3 41.36 -43.53 -22.76
C ASN A 3 41.05 -42.16 -23.43
N LEU A 4 41.97 -41.21 -23.66
CA LEU A 4 43.05 -41.14 -24.68
C LEU A 4 42.58 -40.85 -26.13
N ILE A 5 43.35 -39.96 -26.80
CA ILE A 5 43.59 -39.75 -28.26
C ILE A 5 42.77 -38.59 -28.89
N LEU A 6 43.29 -37.44 -29.35
CA LEU A 6 44.54 -36.94 -29.97
C LEU A 6 44.54 -36.88 -31.53
N LYS A 7 44.45 -35.63 -32.04
CA LYS A 7 45.09 -34.97 -33.23
C LYS A 7 44.98 -35.54 -34.67
N ARG A 8 44.79 -34.56 -35.60
CA ARG A 8 45.57 -34.18 -36.82
C ARG A 8 44.61 -33.89 -37.99
N ALA A 9 44.86 -33.06 -39.02
CA ALA A 9 45.60 -31.83 -39.32
C ALA A 9 45.50 -31.65 -40.87
N SER A 10 45.67 -30.41 -41.37
CA SER A 10 46.02 -30.02 -42.77
C SER A 10 44.86 -29.93 -43.79
N ALA A 11 44.77 -29.00 -44.74
CA ALA A 11 45.56 -27.83 -45.18
C ALA A 11 44.66 -26.89 -46.04
N ALA A 12 44.77 -25.56 -45.87
CA ALA A 12 45.31 -24.56 -46.81
C ALA A 12 44.41 -24.09 -47.99
N ALA A 13 44.11 -22.79 -48.02
CA ALA A 13 44.45 -21.87 -49.12
C ALA A 13 44.06 -20.42 -48.78
N VAL A 14 44.93 -19.51 -49.21
CA VAL A 14 45.02 -18.06 -48.98
C VAL A 14 44.13 -17.30 -49.97
N LEU A 15 43.58 -16.13 -49.58
CA LEU A 15 43.68 -14.89 -50.38
C LEU A 15 43.10 -13.66 -49.67
N LEU A 16 43.89 -12.59 -49.73
CA LEU A 16 43.70 -11.28 -49.12
C LEU A 16 42.57 -10.49 -49.78
N GLY A 17 41.86 -9.70 -48.98
CA GLY A 17 40.99 -8.62 -49.43
C GLY A 17 40.68 -7.67 -48.28
N ALA A 18 41.46 -6.60 -48.16
CA ALA A 18 41.22 -5.53 -47.20
C ALA A 18 39.94 -4.76 -47.61
N VAL A 19 38.91 -4.81 -46.78
CA VAL A 19 37.74 -3.94 -46.88
C VAL A 19 37.68 -3.14 -45.58
N ALA A 20 37.73 -1.81 -45.73
CA ALA A 20 37.65 -0.85 -44.65
C ALA A 20 36.36 -1.04 -43.84
N VAL A 21 36.51 -1.38 -42.55
CA VAL A 21 35.39 -1.41 -41.62
C VAL A 21 35.16 0.03 -41.15
N ALA A 22 34.21 0.72 -41.78
CA ALA A 22 33.60 1.90 -41.16
C ALA A 22 32.85 1.43 -39.90
N PRO A 23 32.97 2.11 -38.74
CA PRO A 23 32.16 1.78 -37.58
C PRO A 23 30.70 2.07 -37.94
N VAL A 24 29.92 1.00 -38.13
CA VAL A 24 28.47 1.10 -38.12
C VAL A 24 28.12 1.56 -36.71
N ALA A 25 27.74 2.83 -36.58
CA ALA A 25 27.09 3.32 -35.38
C ALA A 25 25.78 2.54 -35.25
N SER A 26 25.82 1.46 -34.49
CA SER A 26 24.64 0.77 -34.00
C SER A 26 23.89 1.77 -33.12
N THR A 27 23.00 2.55 -33.71
CA THR A 27 21.93 3.20 -32.97
C THR A 27 21.08 2.09 -32.38
N SER A 28 21.49 1.59 -31.22
CA SER A 28 20.60 0.90 -30.32
C SER A 28 19.54 1.94 -29.95
N THR A 29 18.44 1.91 -30.69
CA THR A 29 17.16 2.37 -30.15
C THR A 29 16.90 1.46 -28.97
N ALA A 30 17.40 1.88 -27.80
CA ALA A 30 16.92 1.38 -26.54
C ALA A 30 15.40 1.62 -26.60
N ASN A 31 14.65 0.56 -26.84
CA ASN A 31 13.24 0.53 -26.48
C ASN A 31 13.25 0.78 -24.97
N ALA A 32 13.11 2.06 -24.59
CA ALA A 32 12.74 2.42 -23.25
C ALA A 32 11.44 1.68 -23.02
N ALA A 33 11.51 0.55 -22.31
CA ALA A 33 10.33 -0.11 -21.81
C ALA A 33 9.56 0.97 -21.06
N THR A 34 8.40 1.37 -21.58
CA THR A 34 7.53 2.31 -20.89
C THR A 34 7.13 1.64 -19.60
N THR A 35 7.79 2.04 -18.51
CA THR A 35 7.41 1.60 -17.16
C THR A 35 5.93 1.88 -16.99
N ALA A 36 5.15 0.84 -16.70
CA ALA A 36 3.72 0.99 -16.48
C ALA A 36 3.49 2.04 -15.39
N ALA A 37 2.55 2.95 -15.62
CA ALA A 37 2.20 3.96 -14.63
C ALA A 37 1.71 3.27 -13.34
N CYS A 38 2.18 3.73 -12.19
CA CYS A 38 1.71 3.21 -10.92
C CYS A 38 0.22 3.51 -10.73
N THR A 39 -0.49 2.55 -10.17
CA THR A 39 -1.91 2.67 -9.86
C THR A 39 -2.16 2.28 -8.41
N MET A 40 -3.28 2.76 -7.86
CA MET A 40 -3.81 2.32 -6.58
C MET A 40 -5.33 2.39 -6.59
N SER A 41 -5.98 1.61 -5.74
CA SER A 41 -7.41 1.75 -5.47
C SER A 41 -7.60 2.35 -4.08
N VAL A 42 -8.09 3.58 -4.05
CA VAL A 42 -8.46 4.28 -2.81
C VAL A 42 -9.89 3.88 -2.48
N GLY A 43 -10.04 2.90 -1.59
CA GLY A 43 -11.34 2.47 -1.09
C GLY A 43 -11.93 3.49 -0.13
N SER A 44 -13.25 3.57 -0.09
CA SER A 44 -13.97 4.44 0.85
C SER A 44 -15.29 3.83 1.30
N ILE A 45 -15.76 4.29 2.47
CA ILE A 45 -17.12 4.06 2.93
C ILE A 45 -17.82 5.41 2.91
N THR A 46 -18.89 5.54 2.11
CA THR A 46 -19.64 6.78 1.95
C THR A 46 -20.39 7.14 3.24
N ALA A 47 -20.86 8.38 3.34
CA ALA A 47 -21.74 8.79 4.45
C ALA A 47 -23.06 7.97 4.48
N GLY A 48 -23.50 7.49 3.32
CA GLY A 48 -24.64 6.58 3.18
C GLY A 48 -24.34 5.15 3.63
N GLY A 49 -23.07 4.78 3.81
CA GLY A 49 -22.66 3.43 4.20
C GLY A 49 -22.40 2.47 3.03
N ASP A 50 -22.29 3.02 1.82
CA ASP A 50 -21.87 2.28 0.64
C ASP A 50 -20.36 2.13 0.59
N ILE A 51 -19.89 1.01 0.08
CA ILE A 51 -18.50 0.87 -0.36
C ILE A 51 -18.34 1.64 -1.67
N ALA A 52 -17.23 2.34 -1.83
CA ALA A 52 -16.80 2.89 -3.10
C ALA A 52 -15.30 2.69 -3.29
N ASN A 53 -14.84 2.75 -4.53
CA ASN A 53 -13.43 2.62 -4.86
C ASN A 53 -13.05 3.68 -5.89
N THR A 54 -11.99 4.42 -5.64
CA THR A 54 -11.43 5.36 -6.60
C THR A 54 -10.10 4.82 -7.11
N GLY A 55 -10.11 4.30 -8.33
CA GLY A 55 -8.88 3.91 -9.03
C GLY A 55 -8.12 5.16 -9.43
N VAL A 56 -6.85 5.26 -9.04
CA VAL A 56 -5.96 6.40 -9.32
C VAL A 56 -4.77 5.91 -10.13
N THR A 57 -4.45 6.59 -11.23
CA THR A 57 -3.28 6.29 -12.08
C THR A 57 -2.34 7.50 -12.10
N ALA A 58 -1.09 7.27 -11.67
CA ALA A 58 0.00 8.23 -11.69
C ALA A 58 0.47 8.50 -13.13
N SER A 59 -0.29 9.32 -13.85
CA SER A 59 -0.03 9.76 -15.22
C SER A 59 0.00 11.28 -15.29
N SER A 60 0.34 11.84 -16.46
CA SER A 60 0.29 13.28 -16.70
C SER A 60 -0.68 13.56 -17.86
N PRO A 61 -1.89 14.10 -17.59
CA PRO A 61 -2.45 14.41 -16.27
C PRO A 61 -2.83 13.15 -15.47
N ILE A 62 -2.96 13.28 -14.14
CA ILE A 62 -3.43 12.20 -13.27
C ILE A 62 -4.85 11.78 -13.70
N LYS A 63 -5.09 10.47 -13.75
CA LYS A 63 -6.42 9.91 -14.03
C LYS A 63 -7.00 9.31 -12.77
N SER A 64 -8.30 9.50 -12.58
CA SER A 64 -9.07 8.87 -11.52
C SER A 64 -10.44 8.45 -12.03
N THR A 65 -10.91 7.30 -11.54
CA THR A 65 -12.25 6.79 -11.84
C THR A 65 -12.85 6.24 -10.56
N ARG A 66 -14.04 6.73 -10.20
CA ARG A 66 -14.77 6.25 -9.03
C ARG A 66 -15.79 5.18 -9.45
N GLY A 67 -15.74 4.03 -8.79
CA GLY A 67 -16.72 2.96 -8.89
C GLY A 67 -17.53 2.85 -7.60
N ALA A 68 -18.80 2.47 -7.74
CA ALA A 68 -19.65 2.11 -6.62
C ALA A 68 -19.48 0.62 -6.28
N GLY A 69 -19.45 0.31 -4.99
CA GLY A 69 -19.52 -1.04 -4.44
C GLY A 69 -20.87 -1.28 -3.76
N PRO A 70 -21.00 -2.39 -3.00
CA PRO A 70 -22.24 -2.72 -2.31
C PRO A 70 -22.54 -1.77 -1.14
N HIS A 71 -23.82 -1.69 -0.78
CA HIS A 71 -24.25 -1.09 0.49
C HIS A 71 -24.04 -2.10 1.62
N LEU A 72 -23.19 -1.77 2.61
CA LEU A 72 -22.84 -2.68 3.71
C LEU A 72 -23.15 -2.14 5.10
N PHE A 73 -23.18 -0.82 5.25
CA PHE A 73 -23.28 -0.19 6.56
C PHE A 73 -24.48 0.74 6.63
N ALA A 74 -25.08 0.85 7.82
CA ALA A 74 -26.05 1.90 8.03
C ALA A 74 -25.37 3.29 7.93
N PRO A 75 -26.08 4.31 7.42
CA PRO A 75 -25.55 5.65 7.24
C PRO A 75 -24.87 6.23 8.49
N GLY A 76 -23.71 6.84 8.32
CA GLY A 76 -22.98 7.60 9.36
C GLY A 76 -22.30 6.79 10.48
N LEU A 77 -22.43 5.46 10.48
CA LEU A 77 -21.92 4.63 11.59
C LEU A 77 -20.44 4.23 11.44
N SER A 78 -19.95 4.07 10.21
CA SER A 78 -18.55 3.70 9.95
C SER A 78 -17.61 4.85 10.27
N LYS A 79 -16.50 4.55 10.95
CA LYS A 79 -15.52 5.56 11.43
C LYS A 79 -14.11 5.35 10.91
N LEU A 80 -13.65 4.11 10.84
CA LEU A 80 -12.30 3.74 10.42
C LEU A 80 -12.35 2.40 9.71
N ALA A 81 -11.44 2.18 8.76
CA ALA A 81 -11.23 0.90 8.09
C ALA A 81 -9.73 0.62 8.01
N SER A 82 -9.34 -0.65 8.05
CA SER A 82 -8.00 -1.10 7.65
C SER A 82 -7.90 -1.14 6.13
N THR A 83 -6.76 -1.57 5.59
CA THR A 83 -6.68 -2.12 4.23
C THR A 83 -7.73 -3.21 4.02
N TRP A 84 -8.36 -3.19 2.85
CA TRP A 84 -9.27 -4.24 2.38
C TRP A 84 -8.62 -4.97 1.21
N THR A 85 -8.70 -6.29 1.22
CA THR A 85 -8.03 -7.14 0.24
C THR A 85 -9.07 -7.98 -0.50
N THR A 86 -9.05 -7.94 -1.83
CA THR A 86 -9.80 -8.87 -2.67
C THR A 86 -9.02 -10.14 -2.91
N THR A 87 -9.60 -11.28 -2.58
CA THR A 87 -9.18 -12.60 -3.08
C THR A 87 -10.11 -13.05 -4.20
N VAL A 88 -9.57 -13.81 -5.15
CA VAL A 88 -10.34 -14.41 -6.26
C VAL A 88 -10.15 -15.92 -6.21
N GLY A 89 -11.26 -16.64 -6.10
CA GLY A 89 -11.28 -18.09 -6.11
C GLY A 89 -11.24 -18.67 -7.52
N VAL A 90 -11.01 -19.99 -7.58
CA VAL A 90 -10.77 -20.70 -8.84
C VAL A 90 -12.03 -20.87 -9.70
N ALA A 91 -13.21 -20.82 -9.09
CA ALA A 91 -14.49 -20.94 -9.81
C ALA A 91 -15.13 -19.56 -10.11
N GLY A 92 -14.35 -18.47 -10.00
CA GLY A 92 -14.79 -17.12 -10.34
C GLY A 92 -15.44 -16.36 -9.19
N GLU A 93 -15.57 -16.96 -8.00
CA GLU A 93 -15.91 -16.24 -6.77
C GLU A 93 -14.85 -15.19 -6.41
N ASP A 94 -15.29 -14.13 -5.76
CA ASP A 94 -14.42 -13.11 -5.19
C ASP A 94 -14.85 -12.75 -3.78
N THR A 95 -13.90 -12.37 -2.94
CA THR A 95 -14.18 -11.88 -1.59
C THR A 95 -13.23 -10.75 -1.27
N THR A 96 -13.78 -9.55 -1.08
CA THR A 96 -13.09 -8.43 -0.45
C THR A 96 -13.32 -8.49 1.05
N TYR A 97 -12.26 -8.44 1.85
CA TYR A 97 -12.35 -8.46 3.32
C TYR A 97 -11.44 -7.41 3.97
N GLY A 98 -11.82 -6.96 5.16
CA GLY A 98 -11.04 -6.00 5.95
C GLY A 98 -11.66 -5.76 7.33
N GLN A 99 -10.98 -4.99 8.17
CA GLN A 99 -11.51 -4.57 9.47
C GLN A 99 -12.14 -3.18 9.36
N VAL A 100 -13.23 -2.98 10.11
CA VAL A 100 -13.95 -1.71 10.15
C VAL A 100 -14.45 -1.42 11.56
N ILE A 101 -14.33 -0.17 12.01
CA ILE A 101 -14.97 0.29 13.24
C ILE A 101 -16.30 0.94 12.88
N VAL A 102 -17.39 0.36 13.38
CA VAL A 102 -18.76 0.83 13.21
C VAL A 102 -19.34 1.08 14.60
N SER A 103 -19.74 2.33 14.87
CA SER A 103 -20.35 2.74 16.15
C SER A 103 -19.57 2.30 17.42
N GLY A 104 -18.24 2.29 17.36
CA GLY A 104 -17.37 1.91 18.49
C GLY A 104 -17.14 0.40 18.69
N THR A 105 -17.63 -0.42 17.76
CA THR A 105 -17.38 -1.86 17.70
C THR A 105 -16.48 -2.15 16.51
N LEU A 106 -15.48 -3.00 16.70
CA LEU A 106 -14.64 -3.50 15.61
C LEU A 106 -15.32 -4.71 14.97
N TYR A 107 -15.36 -4.73 13.65
CA TYR A 107 -15.87 -5.84 12.87
C TYR A 107 -14.83 -6.33 11.85
N SER A 108 -14.88 -7.63 11.55
CA SER A 108 -14.38 -8.18 10.29
C SER A 108 -15.53 -8.07 9.29
N GLY A 109 -15.33 -7.31 8.22
CA GLY A 109 -16.31 -7.12 7.15
C GLY A 109 -15.85 -7.82 5.88
N GLU A 110 -16.80 -8.41 5.16
CA GLU A 110 -16.54 -9.11 3.91
C GLU A 110 -17.68 -8.84 2.92
N TYR A 111 -17.35 -8.76 1.64
CA TYR A 111 -18.31 -8.75 0.54
C TYR A 111 -17.69 -9.34 -0.72
N GLY A 112 -18.52 -9.74 -1.68
CA GLY A 112 -18.04 -10.23 -2.97
C GLY A 112 -19.14 -10.99 -3.70
N HIS A 113 -18.77 -12.03 -4.43
CA HIS A 113 -19.70 -12.90 -5.12
C HIS A 113 -19.35 -14.37 -4.90
N ASP A 114 -20.36 -15.23 -4.79
CA ASP A 114 -20.14 -16.69 -4.82
C ASP A 114 -19.85 -17.19 -6.25
N SER A 115 -19.59 -18.48 -6.40
CA SER A 115 -19.26 -19.11 -7.70
C SER A 115 -20.42 -19.07 -8.72
N THR A 116 -21.61 -18.66 -8.31
CA THR A 116 -22.77 -18.44 -9.20
C THR A 116 -22.91 -16.98 -9.62
N GLY A 117 -22.03 -16.09 -9.13
CA GLY A 117 -22.09 -14.64 -9.34
C GLY A 117 -23.10 -13.93 -8.42
N LYS A 118 -23.66 -14.62 -7.42
CA LYS A 118 -24.60 -14.00 -6.48
C LYS A 118 -23.82 -13.18 -5.45
N PRO A 119 -24.21 -11.93 -5.18
CA PRO A 119 -23.56 -11.11 -4.16
C PRO A 119 -23.61 -11.76 -2.76
N THR A 120 -22.48 -11.69 -2.06
CA THR A 120 -22.32 -12.13 -0.68
C THR A 120 -21.81 -10.97 0.17
N SER A 121 -22.17 -10.96 1.45
CA SER A 121 -21.65 -10.01 2.42
C SER A 121 -21.78 -10.55 3.84
N SER A 122 -20.81 -10.26 4.70
CA SER A 122 -20.84 -10.62 6.11
C SER A 122 -20.21 -9.53 6.97
N LEU A 123 -20.65 -9.45 8.23
CA LEU A 123 -20.08 -8.55 9.21
C LEU A 123 -20.01 -9.25 10.57
N GLN A 124 -18.81 -9.68 10.97
CA GLN A 124 -18.57 -10.40 12.22
C GLN A 124 -17.97 -9.47 13.27
N SER A 125 -18.62 -9.35 14.43
CA SER A 125 -18.10 -8.54 15.54
C SER A 125 -16.82 -9.16 16.12
N LEU A 126 -15.79 -8.33 16.28
CA LEU A 126 -14.52 -8.63 16.93
C LEU A 126 -14.42 -7.99 18.33
N GLY A 127 -15.47 -7.31 18.78
CA GLY A 127 -15.61 -6.77 20.12
C GLY A 127 -15.87 -5.25 20.18
N VAL A 128 -16.30 -4.79 21.35
CA VAL A 128 -16.61 -3.39 21.66
C VAL A 128 -15.40 -2.65 22.24
N GLY A 129 -15.52 -1.32 22.42
CA GLY A 129 -14.50 -0.51 23.12
C GLY A 129 -13.54 0.23 22.17
N TYR A 130 -13.95 0.42 20.91
CA TYR A 130 -13.17 1.09 19.88
C TYR A 130 -13.54 2.56 19.68
N LEU A 131 -14.32 3.14 20.61
CA LEU A 131 -14.52 4.58 20.65
C LEU A 131 -13.18 5.29 20.92
N GLY A 132 -12.93 6.38 20.21
CA GLY A 132 -11.74 7.20 20.37
C GLY A 132 -10.48 6.67 19.70
N TYR A 133 -10.55 5.61 18.88
CA TYR A 133 -9.44 5.26 17.98
C TYR A 133 -9.37 6.23 16.80
N LYS A 134 -8.17 6.44 16.26
CA LYS A 134 -7.91 7.38 15.16
C LYS A 134 -7.39 6.70 13.88
N ALA A 135 -6.82 5.51 14.00
CA ALA A 135 -6.42 4.69 12.85
C ALA A 135 -6.44 3.21 13.21
N ILE A 136 -6.78 2.37 12.23
CA ILE A 136 -6.58 0.93 12.25
C ILE A 136 -5.93 0.53 10.93
N GLU A 137 -5.12 -0.52 10.94
CA GLU A 137 -4.47 -1.01 9.74
C GLU A 137 -4.18 -2.51 9.86
N SER A 138 -4.17 -3.22 8.74
CA SER A 138 -3.80 -4.63 8.68
C SER A 138 -2.62 -4.79 7.74
N SER A 139 -1.54 -5.39 8.25
CA SER A 139 -0.37 -5.76 7.45
C SER A 139 -0.42 -7.24 7.10
N PHE A 140 -0.04 -7.59 5.88
CA PHE A 140 0.11 -8.96 5.44
C PHE A 140 1.38 -9.13 4.60
N TYR A 141 2.37 -9.80 5.18
CA TYR A 141 3.58 -10.15 4.46
C TYR A 141 3.54 -11.59 3.98
N TRP A 142 3.86 -11.77 2.70
CA TRP A 142 4.03 -13.05 2.05
C TRP A 142 5.41 -13.09 1.36
N GLY A 143 6.18 -14.15 1.64
CA GLY A 143 7.54 -14.35 1.12
C GLY A 143 8.09 -15.70 1.60
N LYS A 144 9.34 -15.73 2.10
CA LYS A 144 9.89 -16.95 2.75
C LYS A 144 9.09 -17.38 3.99
N THR A 145 8.42 -16.43 4.62
CA THR A 145 7.50 -16.64 5.74
C THR A 145 6.22 -15.87 5.45
N VAL A 146 5.12 -16.30 6.05
CA VAL A 146 3.84 -15.58 6.03
C VAL A 146 3.58 -15.01 7.41
N ARG A 147 3.15 -13.76 7.50
CA ARG A 147 2.57 -13.22 8.73
C ARG A 147 1.50 -12.18 8.42
N GLY A 148 0.56 -12.07 9.35
CA GLY A 148 -0.30 -10.91 9.49
C GLY A 148 -0.04 -10.19 10.82
N ALA A 149 -0.37 -8.90 10.85
CA ALA A 149 -0.51 -8.14 12.09
C ALA A 149 -1.56 -7.05 11.91
N ASP A 150 -2.30 -6.77 12.98
CA ASP A 150 -3.22 -5.63 13.03
C ASP A 150 -2.66 -4.52 13.92
N TYR A 151 -2.83 -3.29 13.48
CA TYR A 151 -2.39 -2.09 14.16
C TYR A 151 -3.58 -1.23 14.52
N ARG A 152 -3.56 -0.67 15.73
CA ARG A 152 -4.65 0.19 16.22
C ARG A 152 -4.08 1.35 17.01
N LEU A 153 -4.25 2.56 16.50
CA LEU A 153 -3.83 3.78 17.18
C LEU A 153 -5.02 4.35 17.96
N ARG A 154 -4.92 4.29 19.28
CA ARG A 154 -5.91 4.90 20.17
C ARG A 154 -5.67 6.41 20.29
N GLY A 155 -6.72 7.18 20.51
CA GLY A 155 -6.69 8.65 20.52
C GLY A 155 -5.82 9.28 21.60
N ASP A 156 -5.47 8.52 22.65
CA ASP A 156 -4.52 8.90 23.69
C ASP A 156 -3.05 8.67 23.32
N GLY A 157 -2.78 8.13 22.12
CA GLY A 157 -1.42 7.93 21.61
C GLY A 157 -0.79 6.59 21.94
N VAL A 158 -1.58 5.59 22.34
CA VAL A 158 -1.10 4.21 22.46
C VAL A 158 -1.36 3.48 21.14
N LEU A 159 -0.27 3.01 20.51
CA LEU A 159 -0.32 2.14 19.34
C LEU A 159 -0.28 0.68 19.79
N TYR A 160 -1.31 -0.07 19.43
CA TYR A 160 -1.41 -1.50 19.68
C TYR A 160 -1.02 -2.28 18.42
N ARG A 161 -0.24 -3.34 18.59
CA ARG A 161 0.06 -4.33 17.56
C ARG A 161 -0.46 -5.70 18.00
N PHE A 162 -1.29 -6.33 17.17
CA PHE A 162 -1.84 -7.67 17.37
C PHE A 162 -1.19 -8.64 16.38
N GLY A 163 -0.48 -9.66 16.90
CA GLY A 163 0.17 -10.70 16.08
C GLY A 163 -0.59 -12.03 16.03
N ALA A 164 -0.02 -13.01 15.30
CA ALA A 164 -0.59 -14.31 14.96
C ALA A 164 -1.18 -15.16 16.11
N LYS A 165 -0.76 -14.93 17.37
CA LYS A 165 -1.27 -15.64 18.57
C LYS A 165 -2.04 -14.73 19.54
N ARG A 166 -2.64 -13.66 19.01
CA ARG A 166 -3.22 -12.56 19.82
C ARG A 166 -2.18 -11.91 20.74
N GLN A 167 -0.90 -12.00 20.39
CA GLN A 167 0.15 -11.26 21.09
C GLN A 167 -0.15 -9.77 20.91
N VAL A 168 -0.41 -9.08 22.02
CA VAL A 168 -0.66 -7.65 22.01
C VAL A 168 0.58 -6.95 22.54
N THR A 169 1.24 -6.18 21.70
CA THR A 169 2.30 -5.26 22.12
C THR A 169 1.76 -3.84 22.08
N ARG A 170 2.14 -3.03 23.09
CA ARG A 170 1.64 -1.68 23.28
C ARG A 170 2.80 -0.71 23.24
N TYR A 171 2.67 0.34 22.45
CA TYR A 171 3.69 1.36 22.30
C TYR A 171 3.06 2.72 22.61
N PRO A 172 3.29 3.31 23.80
CA PRO A 172 2.87 4.67 24.09
C PRO A 172 3.75 5.70 23.34
N GLY A 173 3.32 6.96 23.32
CA GLY A 173 4.13 8.08 22.78
C GLY A 173 3.69 8.62 21.42
N TYR A 174 2.54 8.19 20.91
CA TYR A 174 2.01 8.57 19.58
C TYR A 174 0.83 9.55 19.66
N SER A 175 0.68 10.29 20.76
CA SER A 175 -0.47 11.20 20.95
C SER A 175 -0.52 12.34 19.92
N ALA A 176 0.64 12.71 19.37
CA ALA A 176 0.76 13.70 18.31
C ALA A 176 0.30 13.18 16.94
N VAL A 177 0.19 11.86 16.73
CA VAL A 177 -0.20 11.30 15.43
C VAL A 177 -1.67 11.59 15.15
N LYS A 178 -1.93 12.19 13.99
CA LYS A 178 -3.25 12.50 13.45
C LYS A 178 -3.77 11.33 12.61
N THR A 179 -2.95 10.85 11.69
CA THR A 179 -3.24 9.74 10.76
C THR A 179 -1.95 9.02 10.36
N MET A 180 -2.07 7.79 9.89
CA MET A 180 -0.95 6.97 9.44
C MET A 180 -1.36 6.02 8.32
N ALA A 181 -0.43 5.66 7.44
CA ALA A 181 -0.59 4.65 6.41
C ALA A 181 0.59 3.67 6.43
N LEU A 182 0.32 2.38 6.21
CA LEU A 182 1.36 1.38 6.05
C LEU A 182 2.10 1.61 4.74
N ILE A 183 3.43 1.62 4.77
CA ILE A 183 4.27 1.81 3.58
C ILE A 183 5.26 0.65 3.37
N SER A 184 5.48 -0.19 4.38
CA SER A 184 6.37 -1.35 4.27
C SER A 184 5.91 -2.52 5.13
N GLU A 185 6.03 -3.71 4.57
CA GLU A 185 5.70 -5.02 5.15
C GLU A 185 6.85 -5.97 4.81
N THR A 186 7.78 -6.20 5.74
CA THR A 186 8.98 -7.02 5.44
C THR A 186 8.90 -8.40 6.07
N ALA A 187 9.96 -9.13 6.41
CA ALA A 187 9.81 -10.34 7.25
C ALA A 187 9.88 -10.04 8.76
N THR A 188 10.49 -8.90 9.12
CA THR A 188 10.97 -8.60 10.47
C THR A 188 10.48 -7.26 11.01
N TYR A 189 9.79 -6.48 10.18
CA TYR A 189 9.20 -5.21 10.60
C TYR A 189 8.09 -4.78 9.64
N ASP A 190 7.28 -3.86 10.14
CA ASP A 190 6.33 -3.08 9.34
C ASP A 190 6.67 -1.59 9.52
N THR A 191 6.34 -0.74 8.55
CA THR A 191 6.65 0.70 8.64
C THR A 191 5.48 1.53 8.20
N PHE A 192 5.14 2.52 9.02
CA PHE A 192 4.10 3.49 8.75
C PHE A 192 4.70 4.83 8.37
N LEU A 193 4.02 5.54 7.47
CA LEU A 193 4.16 6.98 7.31
C LEU A 193 3.05 7.65 8.12
N ALA A 194 3.40 8.63 8.96
CA ALA A 194 2.48 9.23 9.91
C ALA A 194 2.54 10.76 9.87
N VAL A 195 1.36 11.39 9.84
CA VAL A 195 1.19 12.84 9.96
C VAL A 195 0.87 13.18 11.41
N THR A 196 1.50 14.23 11.94
CA THR A 196 1.17 14.75 13.27
C THR A 196 0.13 15.87 13.20
N ASN A 197 -0.54 16.16 14.33
CA ASN A 197 -1.45 17.30 14.43
C ASN A 197 -0.77 18.65 14.11
N GLY A 198 0.56 18.74 14.28
CA GLY A 198 1.35 19.91 13.91
C GLY A 198 1.81 19.93 12.44
N GLY A 199 1.42 18.95 11.63
CA GLY A 199 1.74 18.89 10.20
C GLY A 199 3.12 18.35 9.85
N ALA A 200 3.84 17.76 10.82
CA ALA A 200 5.08 17.06 10.55
C ALA A 200 4.81 15.65 10.03
N LEU A 201 5.74 15.12 9.24
CA LEU A 201 5.67 13.78 8.66
C LEU A 201 6.80 12.91 9.24
N TYR A 202 6.47 11.71 9.68
CA TYR A 202 7.40 10.77 10.29
C TYR A 202 7.25 9.37 9.69
N THR A 203 8.30 8.56 9.75
CA THR A 203 8.16 7.11 9.69
C THR A 203 8.16 6.49 11.07
N ILE A 204 7.39 5.41 11.23
CA ILE A 204 7.31 4.60 12.44
C ILE A 204 7.65 3.17 12.03
N HIS A 205 8.89 2.76 12.28
CA HIS A 205 9.39 1.41 12.01
C HIS A 205 9.12 0.52 13.22
N ILE A 206 8.30 -0.52 13.04
CA ILE A 206 7.84 -1.40 14.12
C ILE A 206 8.38 -2.81 13.88
N PRO A 207 9.34 -3.27 14.69
CA PRO A 207 9.83 -4.64 14.62
C PRO A 207 8.71 -5.66 14.88
N THR A 208 8.82 -6.85 14.30
CA THR A 208 7.90 -7.96 14.57
C THR A 208 8.08 -8.55 15.98
N SER A 209 9.25 -8.31 16.59
CA SER A 209 9.57 -8.61 17.98
C SER A 209 8.87 -7.63 18.94
N THR A 210 9.14 -7.74 20.23
CA THR A 210 8.65 -6.80 21.26
C THR A 210 9.55 -5.57 21.43
N ALA A 211 10.57 -5.40 20.58
CA ALA A 211 11.47 -4.25 20.63
C ALA A 211 10.73 -2.93 20.39
N ALA A 212 11.30 -1.84 20.90
CA ALA A 212 10.74 -0.51 20.72
C ALA A 212 10.76 -0.10 19.23
N PRO A 213 9.70 0.57 18.73
CA PRO A 213 9.70 1.13 17.40
C PRO A 213 10.74 2.24 17.24
N VAL A 214 11.24 2.41 16.02
CA VAL A 214 12.15 3.50 15.64
C VAL A 214 11.37 4.54 14.86
N VAL A 215 11.40 5.79 15.32
CA VAL A 215 10.67 6.90 14.70
C VAL A 215 11.67 7.86 14.04
N LYS A 216 11.52 8.13 12.75
CA LYS A 216 12.38 9.07 12.01
C LYS A 216 11.54 10.21 11.45
N LYS A 217 12.02 11.45 11.61
CA LYS A 217 11.38 12.63 11.01
C LYS A 217 11.67 12.67 9.51
N VAL A 218 10.63 12.86 8.71
CA VAL A 218 10.71 12.96 7.24
C VAL A 218 10.55 14.40 6.77
N ARG A 219 9.54 15.11 7.28
CA ARG A 219 9.31 16.55 7.04
C ARG A 219 8.90 17.23 8.33
N THR A 220 9.24 18.51 8.46
CA THR A 220 8.94 19.31 9.66
C THR A 220 7.54 19.92 9.65
N SER A 221 6.96 20.15 8.47
CA SER A 221 5.66 20.82 8.28
C SER A 221 5.09 20.50 6.88
N THR A 222 3.98 21.16 6.53
CA THR A 222 3.24 21.12 5.25
C THR A 222 2.28 19.96 5.05
N TRP A 223 2.09 19.11 6.07
CA TRP A 223 1.15 17.98 6.01
C TRP A 223 -0.09 18.16 6.90
N GLN A 224 -0.24 19.30 7.58
CA GLN A 224 -1.28 19.51 8.60
C GLN A 224 -2.72 19.38 8.08
N ASN A 225 -2.95 19.71 6.81
CA ASN A 225 -4.28 19.70 6.19
C ASN A 225 -4.74 18.28 5.83
N PHE A 226 -3.85 17.28 5.81
CA PHE A 226 -4.23 15.92 5.44
C PHE A 226 -4.78 15.16 6.64
N ASP A 227 -5.95 14.56 6.48
CA ASP A 227 -6.65 13.77 7.49
C ASP A 227 -6.50 12.27 7.25
N VAL A 228 -6.26 11.88 6.00
CA VAL A 228 -6.07 10.48 5.63
C VAL A 228 -4.88 10.34 4.68
N LEU A 229 -4.11 9.28 4.90
CA LEU A 229 -3.10 8.78 3.99
C LEU A 229 -3.53 7.40 3.50
N VAL A 230 -3.37 7.14 2.20
CA VAL A 230 -3.52 5.80 1.59
C VAL A 230 -2.29 5.54 0.74
N ALA A 231 -1.64 4.40 0.96
CA ALA A 231 -0.35 4.08 0.37
C ALA A 231 -0.41 2.74 -0.34
N GLU A 232 0.21 2.64 -1.51
CA GLU A 232 0.35 1.41 -2.28
C GLU A 232 1.79 1.31 -2.83
N LYS A 233 2.27 0.11 -3.07
CA LYS A 233 3.57 -0.13 -3.69
C LYS A 233 3.61 0.45 -5.10
N CYS A 234 4.70 1.14 -5.42
CA CYS A 234 4.95 1.67 -6.75
C CYS A 234 6.43 1.54 -7.08
N GLY A 235 6.84 0.41 -7.64
CA GLY A 235 8.25 0.09 -7.90
C GLY A 235 8.92 -0.70 -6.76
N THR A 236 10.25 -0.82 -6.80
CA THR A 236 11.01 -1.70 -5.89
C THR A 236 10.99 -1.19 -4.45
N GLN A 237 11.42 0.05 -4.22
CA GLN A 237 11.46 0.72 -2.90
C GLN A 237 10.78 2.08 -2.95
N SER A 238 9.52 2.08 -3.37
CA SER A 238 8.77 3.31 -3.61
C SER A 238 7.29 3.08 -3.39
N THR A 239 6.64 4.14 -2.92
CA THR A 239 5.25 4.15 -2.49
C THR A 239 4.53 5.23 -3.28
N LEU A 240 3.42 4.86 -3.90
CA LEU A 240 2.43 5.82 -4.35
C LEU A 240 1.58 6.18 -3.14
N LEU A 241 1.44 7.47 -2.85
CA LEU A 241 0.75 7.97 -1.67
C LEU A 241 -0.34 8.95 -2.09
N THR A 242 -1.57 8.68 -1.66
CA THR A 242 -2.67 9.63 -1.71
C THR A 242 -2.84 10.27 -0.34
N ALA A 243 -2.78 11.60 -0.28
CA ALA A 243 -3.08 12.38 0.92
C ALA A 243 -4.38 13.16 0.73
N ILE A 244 -5.33 12.98 1.65
CA ILE A 244 -6.70 13.48 1.55
C ILE A 244 -6.92 14.55 2.61
N ASP A 245 -7.35 15.72 2.17
CA ASP A 245 -7.86 16.81 2.99
C ASP A 245 -9.39 16.69 2.98
N LYS A 246 -9.95 16.29 4.12
CA LYS A 246 -11.39 16.05 4.25
C LYS A 246 -12.19 17.35 4.36
N ASP A 247 -11.57 18.42 4.85
CA ASP A 247 -12.22 19.72 5.00
C ASP A 247 -12.56 20.31 3.63
N THR A 248 -11.66 20.15 2.65
CA THR A 248 -11.87 20.64 1.27
C THR A 248 -12.36 19.56 0.30
N GLY A 249 -12.40 18.29 0.73
CA GLY A 249 -12.70 17.15 -0.13
C GLY A 249 -11.70 16.97 -1.26
N SER A 250 -10.46 17.43 -1.10
CA SER A 250 -9.40 17.35 -2.10
C SER A 250 -8.41 16.24 -1.75
N ALA A 251 -7.87 15.57 -2.77
CA ALA A 251 -6.77 14.62 -2.60
C ALA A 251 -5.60 14.96 -3.51
N TYR A 252 -4.39 14.64 -3.04
CA TYR A 252 -3.13 14.90 -3.73
C TYR A 252 -2.31 13.63 -3.78
N LEU A 253 -1.67 13.42 -4.93
CA LEU A 253 -0.87 12.24 -5.21
C LEU A 253 0.62 12.56 -5.07
N TYR A 254 1.36 11.67 -4.44
CA TYR A 254 2.80 11.79 -4.22
C TYR A 254 3.50 10.48 -4.59
N ALA A 255 4.70 10.61 -5.19
CA ALA A 255 5.66 9.52 -5.24
C ALA A 255 6.62 9.67 -4.06
N VAL A 256 6.65 8.67 -3.19
CA VAL A 256 7.53 8.62 -2.02
C VAL A 256 8.58 7.55 -2.27
N GLY A 257 9.86 7.96 -2.26
CA GLY A 257 10.97 7.03 -2.39
C GLY A 257 11.24 6.28 -1.10
N HIS A 258 12.36 5.53 -1.07
CA HIS A 258 12.83 4.83 0.12
C HIS A 258 12.89 5.74 1.35
N ALA A 259 12.17 5.35 2.40
CA ALA A 259 12.06 6.11 3.62
C ALA A 259 13.36 6.10 4.44
N ASN A 260 14.09 7.23 4.41
CA ASN A 260 15.35 7.44 5.11
C ASN A 260 15.32 8.78 5.87
N GLY A 261 14.32 8.96 6.74
CA GLY A 261 14.15 10.18 7.52
C GLY A 261 14.11 11.43 6.63
N ALA A 262 14.94 12.43 6.93
CA ALA A 262 14.95 13.69 6.17
C ALA A 262 15.38 13.51 4.69
N ALA A 263 16.12 12.45 4.37
CA ALA A 263 16.57 12.15 3.02
C ALA A 263 15.50 11.47 2.15
N THR A 264 14.34 11.10 2.71
CA THR A 264 13.23 10.54 1.93
C THR A 264 12.82 11.54 0.84
N VAL A 265 12.89 11.09 -0.41
CA VAL A 265 12.38 11.84 -1.56
C VAL A 265 10.86 11.77 -1.56
N ILE A 266 10.20 12.93 -1.65
CA ILE A 266 8.74 13.03 -1.81
C ILE A 266 8.50 13.99 -2.95
N GLN A 267 7.96 13.47 -4.05
CA GLN A 267 7.59 14.25 -5.22
C GLN A 267 6.07 14.40 -5.27
N GLY A 268 5.58 15.64 -5.26
CA GLY A 268 4.17 15.91 -5.53
C GLY A 268 3.87 15.69 -7.01
N LEU A 269 2.90 14.84 -7.31
CA LEU A 269 2.45 14.55 -8.67
C LEU A 269 1.25 15.43 -9.08
N GLY A 270 0.52 15.96 -8.10
CA GLY A 270 -0.56 16.92 -8.31
C GLY A 270 -1.87 16.55 -7.60
N LYS A 271 -2.90 17.35 -7.84
CA LYS A 271 -4.26 17.11 -7.33
C LYS A 271 -4.91 15.97 -8.12
N ILE A 272 -5.54 15.04 -7.41
CA ILE A 272 -6.31 13.94 -8.02
C ILE A 272 -7.68 14.50 -8.46
N PRO A 273 -8.11 14.29 -9.72
CA PRO A 273 -9.46 14.69 -10.12
C PRO A 273 -10.54 13.99 -9.30
N GLY A 274 -11.62 14.70 -8.98
CA GLY A 274 -12.75 14.17 -8.20
C GLY A 274 -12.89 14.81 -6.81
N THR A 275 -13.81 14.25 -6.03
CA THR A 275 -14.16 14.71 -4.68
C THR A 275 -13.94 13.60 -3.68
N PHE A 276 -13.24 13.93 -2.60
CA PHE A 276 -12.84 13.01 -1.54
C PHE A 276 -13.43 13.43 -0.20
N SER A 277 -14.77 13.45 -0.10
CA SER A 277 -15.52 13.82 1.11
C SER A 277 -16.08 12.65 1.93
N ASP A 278 -15.82 11.39 1.54
CA ASP A 278 -16.28 10.22 2.28
C ASP A 278 -15.68 10.17 3.71
N PRO A 279 -16.44 9.69 4.71
CA PRO A 279 -16.00 9.66 6.10
C PRO A 279 -14.86 8.67 6.37
N VAL A 280 -14.70 7.62 5.56
CA VAL A 280 -13.67 6.59 5.75
C VAL A 280 -12.97 6.34 4.42
N TYR A 281 -11.63 6.24 4.47
CA TYR A 281 -10.80 5.80 3.35
C TYR A 281 -9.83 4.73 3.80
N TYR A 282 -9.42 3.89 2.86
CA TYR A 282 -8.49 2.79 3.07
C TYR A 282 -7.80 2.42 1.75
N LEU A 283 -6.73 1.62 1.84
CA LEU A 283 -6.20 0.94 0.66
C LEU A 283 -7.10 -0.24 0.31
N HIS A 284 -7.60 -0.28 -0.93
CA HIS A 284 -8.14 -1.51 -1.48
C HIS A 284 -7.06 -2.15 -2.37
N THR A 285 -6.65 -3.36 -2.02
CA THR A 285 -5.64 -4.13 -2.75
C THR A 285 -6.16 -5.53 -3.10
N ALA A 286 -5.35 -6.33 -3.79
CA ALA A 286 -5.70 -7.70 -4.16
C ALA A 286 -4.68 -8.69 -3.58
N GLU A 287 -5.15 -9.88 -3.24
CA GLU A 287 -4.28 -11.00 -2.90
C GLU A 287 -3.33 -11.30 -4.07
N GLY A 288 -2.08 -11.58 -3.76
CA GLY A 288 -1.03 -11.78 -4.76
C GLY A 288 -0.30 -10.49 -5.16
N ASN A 289 -0.79 -9.31 -4.78
CA ASN A 289 0.02 -8.10 -4.86
C ASN A 289 1.27 -8.25 -3.97
N ALA A 290 2.40 -7.75 -4.47
CA ALA A 290 3.64 -7.79 -3.71
C ALA A 290 3.48 -6.96 -2.43
N PRO A 291 4.02 -7.42 -1.28
CA PRO A 291 3.96 -6.67 -0.04
C PRO A 291 4.52 -5.25 -0.20
N LEU A 292 3.96 -4.31 0.55
CA LEU A 292 4.44 -2.93 0.57
C LEU A 292 5.93 -2.91 0.92
N PHE A 293 6.71 -2.09 0.22
CA PHE A 293 8.14 -1.96 0.50
C PHE A 293 8.62 -0.56 0.15
N GLY A 294 8.31 0.39 1.02
CA GLY A 294 8.66 1.81 0.91
C GLY A 294 9.81 2.25 1.82
N GLU A 295 10.32 1.36 2.70
CA GLU A 295 11.58 1.54 3.45
C GLU A 295 12.68 0.59 2.92
#